data_AF-A0A2I1DLQ2-F1
#
_entry.id   AF-A0A2I1DLQ2-F1
#
_cell.length_a   1.000
_cell.length_b   1.000
_cell.length_c   1.000
_cell.angle_alpha   90.00
_cell.angle_beta   90.00
_cell.angle_gamma   90.00
#
_symmetry.space_group_name_H-M   'P 1'
#
loop_
_entity.id
_entity.type
_entity.pdbx_description
1 polymer ?
#
loop_
_entity_poly.entity_id
_entity_poly.type
_entity_poly.pdbx_seq_one_letter_code
_entity_poly.pdbx_strand_id
1 'polypeptide(L)'
;MDNRVMTPAFREILDGWRAASVAGKATLWSEPEKRVLLRSAWQEDILPCWWGAGGNIEALQVVVDSQSIWAEAEQLPVDLLASALAIQESKRAQMHKLVLPDALLLEARPPMPLDMEVDLLSKAVEEADLEQLAPLLQSMADDDHARRIVLNRLAQRLADDSHAQGLRSILFGQWHDAAAELPARPFALGALALLHSHWQQPAGVAVVVPEGRASRDSEVDKPLLHALRERDLPAFMGRVRAMGDQPLDAIRQLFLTVTLMMIEGGHRHEPQALMRLYVWLGTLLTLPHRSLRQARKVLFSAAASIFAFAGWQRREDWPDFSTLAAYREHALSEPVPAPFTWQGALHAAASNTATDWWLQLAERAVAQDNPPGFWPLWRTAQRAGQVTGGPLAWIHPLVVLRFYFD
;
A
#
# COMPACT_ATOMS: atom_id res chain seq x y z
N MET A 1 -3.48 25.18 -18.98
CA MET A 1 -3.88 23.77 -18.82
C MET A 1 -5.35 23.77 -18.49
N ASP A 2 -6.15 23.02 -19.24
CA ASP A 2 -7.61 23.04 -19.12
C ASP A 2 -8.02 22.33 -17.82
N ASN A 3 -8.15 23.11 -16.75
CA ASN A 3 -8.38 22.64 -15.39
C ASN A 3 -9.88 22.38 -15.15
N ARG A 4 -10.57 21.82 -16.16
CA ARG A 4 -12.04 21.71 -16.23
C ARG A 4 -12.64 20.79 -15.17
N VAL A 5 -11.82 19.90 -14.61
CA VAL A 5 -12.29 18.92 -13.62
C VAL A 5 -12.40 19.55 -12.23
N MET A 6 -11.50 20.47 -11.88
CA MET A 6 -11.41 21.04 -10.53
C MET A 6 -12.44 22.16 -10.32
N THR A 7 -13.30 21.98 -9.32
CA THR A 7 -14.30 23.00 -8.94
C THR A 7 -13.62 24.28 -8.39
N PRO A 8 -14.27 25.45 -8.49
CA PRO A 8 -13.74 26.69 -7.90
C PRO A 8 -13.44 26.55 -6.40
N ALA A 9 -14.35 25.92 -5.64
CA ALA A 9 -14.17 25.69 -4.21
C ALA A 9 -12.93 24.83 -3.89
N PHE A 10 -12.64 23.82 -4.73
CA PHE A 10 -11.46 22.97 -4.56
C PHE A 10 -10.16 23.74 -4.85
N ARG A 11 -10.18 24.63 -5.84
CA ARG A 11 -9.03 25.50 -6.11
C ARG A 11 -8.78 26.46 -4.96
N GLU A 12 -9.83 27.11 -4.46
CA GLU A 12 -9.75 28.07 -3.36
C GLU A 12 -9.19 27.44 -2.07
N ILE A 13 -9.66 26.24 -1.69
CA ILE A 13 -9.16 25.59 -0.47
C ILE A 13 -7.70 25.13 -0.62
N LEU A 14 -7.29 24.67 -1.81
CA LEU A 14 -5.90 24.27 -2.07
C LEU A 14 -4.96 25.46 -2.07
N ASP A 15 -5.33 26.53 -2.75
CA ASP A 15 -4.52 27.76 -2.79
C ASP A 15 -4.46 28.40 -1.40
N GLY A 16 -5.57 28.39 -0.66
CA GLY A 16 -5.63 28.78 0.73
C GLY A 16 -4.70 27.94 1.62
N TRP A 17 -4.70 26.61 1.46
CA TRP A 17 -3.78 25.72 2.17
C TRP A 17 -2.31 26.01 1.83
N ARG A 18 -1.98 26.14 0.54
CA ARG A 18 -0.61 26.40 0.07
C ARG A 18 -0.06 27.74 0.58
N ALA A 19 -0.90 28.77 0.62
CA ALA A 19 -0.54 30.11 1.07
C ALA A 19 -0.59 30.29 2.61
N ALA A 20 -1.27 29.41 3.34
CA ALA A 20 -1.44 29.54 4.77
C ALA A 20 -0.13 29.31 5.55
N SER A 21 0.02 30.06 6.65
CA SER A 21 1.02 29.79 7.69
C SER A 21 0.73 28.45 8.39
N VAL A 22 1.68 27.94 9.19
CA VAL A 22 1.47 26.70 9.97
C VAL A 22 0.20 26.80 10.84
N ALA A 23 0.00 27.94 11.51
CA ALA A 23 -1.20 28.18 12.30
C ALA A 23 -2.47 28.21 11.43
N GLY A 24 -2.41 28.83 10.25
CA GLY A 24 -3.53 28.85 9.30
C GLY A 24 -3.88 27.44 8.79
N LYS A 25 -2.88 26.63 8.46
CA LYS A 25 -3.06 25.22 8.08
C LYS A 25 -3.67 24.41 9.21
N ALA A 26 -3.24 24.64 10.46
CA ALA A 26 -3.82 23.97 11.62
C ALA A 26 -5.31 24.31 11.80
N THR A 27 -5.71 25.56 11.58
CA THR A 27 -7.12 25.96 11.58
C THR A 27 -7.91 25.30 10.45
N LEU A 28 -7.37 25.26 9.23
CA LEU A 28 -8.03 24.56 8.11
C LEU A 28 -8.20 23.06 8.38
N TRP A 29 -7.21 22.44 9.03
CA TRP A 29 -7.21 21.00 9.31
C TRP A 29 -8.13 20.60 10.47
N SER A 30 -8.26 21.47 11.48
CA SER A 30 -9.09 21.19 12.66
C SER A 30 -10.58 21.20 12.34
N GLU A 31 -11.01 21.97 11.33
CA GLU A 31 -12.40 22.03 10.86
C GLU A 31 -12.74 20.82 9.96
N PRO A 32 -13.68 19.92 10.35
CA PRO A 32 -13.96 18.69 9.61
C PRO A 32 -14.41 18.93 8.15
N GLU A 33 -15.26 19.93 7.92
CA GLU A 33 -15.75 20.25 6.58
C GLU A 33 -14.61 20.71 5.65
N LYS A 34 -13.72 21.57 6.16
CA LYS A 34 -12.55 22.04 5.41
C LYS A 34 -11.54 20.92 5.18
N ARG A 35 -11.39 20.00 6.14
CA ARG A 35 -10.55 18.80 6.00
C ARG A 35 -11.02 17.92 4.85
N VAL A 36 -12.31 17.61 4.80
CA VAL A 36 -12.91 16.81 3.71
C VAL A 36 -12.78 17.55 2.37
N LEU A 37 -13.02 18.87 2.36
CA LEU A 37 -12.87 19.69 1.17
C LEU A 37 -11.43 19.70 0.65
N LEU A 38 -10.44 19.82 1.54
CA LEU A 38 -9.02 19.77 1.20
C LEU A 38 -8.61 18.40 0.66
N ARG A 39 -9.03 17.31 1.32
CA ARG A 39 -8.80 15.93 0.84
C ARG A 39 -9.39 15.74 -0.57
N SER A 40 -10.62 16.21 -0.78
CA SER A 40 -11.33 16.12 -2.06
C SER A 40 -10.62 16.90 -3.16
N ALA A 41 -10.25 18.15 -2.87
CA ALA A 41 -9.53 19.01 -3.79
C ALA A 41 -8.19 18.39 -4.18
N TRP A 42 -7.49 17.80 -3.21
CA TRP A 42 -6.23 17.13 -3.46
C TRP A 42 -6.37 15.89 -4.36
N GLN A 43 -7.43 15.09 -4.19
CA GLN A 43 -7.72 13.96 -5.08
C GLN A 43 -7.99 14.39 -6.53
N GLU A 44 -8.61 15.55 -6.74
CA GLU A 44 -8.79 16.10 -8.10
C GLU A 44 -7.50 16.72 -8.66
N ASP A 45 -6.65 17.35 -7.83
CA ASP A 45 -5.36 17.92 -8.25
C ASP A 45 -4.37 16.84 -8.73
N ILE A 46 -4.32 15.69 -8.04
CA ILE A 46 -3.45 14.57 -8.43
C ILE A 46 -3.93 13.83 -9.67
N LEU A 47 -5.22 13.92 -10.02
CA LEU A 47 -5.85 13.08 -11.04
C LEU A 47 -5.17 13.12 -12.41
N PRO A 48 -4.76 14.29 -12.99
CA PRO A 48 -4.04 14.32 -14.26
C PRO A 48 -2.68 13.61 -14.23
N CYS A 49 -1.97 13.69 -13.11
CA CYS A 49 -0.69 13.00 -12.91
C CYS A 49 -0.91 11.48 -12.75
N TRP A 50 -1.94 11.10 -11.99
CA TRP A 50 -2.31 9.70 -11.80
C TRP A 50 -2.70 9.06 -13.13
N TRP A 51 -3.58 9.70 -13.89
CA TRP A 51 -3.99 9.21 -15.20
C TRP A 51 -2.79 9.03 -16.14
N GLY A 52 -1.89 10.02 -16.20
CA GLY A 52 -0.63 9.93 -16.96
C GLY A 52 0.35 8.86 -16.49
N ALA A 53 0.25 8.42 -15.24
CA ALA A 53 1.14 7.42 -14.66
C ALA A 53 0.72 5.98 -14.98
N GLY A 54 -0.48 5.72 -15.53
CA GLY A 54 -1.09 4.39 -15.59
C GLY A 54 -0.18 3.24 -16.07
N GLY A 55 0.69 3.50 -17.07
CA GLY A 55 1.64 2.51 -17.60
C GLY A 55 3.08 2.59 -17.05
N ASN A 56 3.40 3.54 -16.17
CA ASN A 56 4.76 3.81 -15.68
C ASN A 56 4.88 3.52 -14.18
N ILE A 57 5.72 2.54 -13.82
CA ILE A 57 5.94 2.09 -12.45
C ILE A 57 6.49 3.20 -11.54
N GLU A 58 7.48 3.96 -12.00
CA GLU A 58 8.11 5.02 -11.21
C GLU A 58 7.14 6.17 -10.97
N ALA A 59 6.40 6.56 -12.02
CA ALA A 59 5.35 7.57 -11.94
C ALA A 59 4.25 7.15 -10.96
N LEU A 60 3.82 5.87 -10.99
CA LEU A 60 2.82 5.35 -10.06
C LEU A 60 3.34 5.27 -8.64
N GLN A 61 4.64 5.05 -8.41
CA GLN A 61 5.19 5.11 -7.05
C GLN A 61 4.99 6.50 -6.43
N VAL A 62 5.13 7.58 -7.21
CA VAL A 62 4.84 8.94 -6.72
C VAL A 62 3.36 9.11 -6.34
N VAL A 63 2.45 8.51 -7.11
CA VAL A 63 1.01 8.49 -6.77
C VAL A 63 0.77 7.70 -5.50
N VAL A 64 1.34 6.49 -5.37
CA VAL A 64 1.25 5.66 -4.17
C VAL A 64 1.74 6.43 -2.94
N ASP A 65 2.91 7.05 -3.00
CA ASP A 65 3.48 7.81 -1.89
C ASP A 65 2.57 8.98 -1.50
N SER A 66 1.97 9.64 -2.50
CA SER A 66 1.00 10.72 -2.27
C SER A 66 -0.25 10.22 -1.54
N GLN A 67 -0.82 9.10 -1.97
CA GLN A 67 -2.01 8.50 -1.36
C GLN A 67 -1.71 7.97 0.06
N SER A 68 -0.50 7.42 0.29
CA SER A 68 -0.08 6.95 1.61
C SER A 68 -0.01 8.06 2.65
N ILE A 69 0.46 9.27 2.30
CA ILE A 69 0.47 10.40 3.23
C ILE A 69 -0.96 10.76 3.64
N TRP A 70 -1.90 10.77 2.70
CA TRP A 70 -3.30 11.10 2.99
C TRP A 70 -4.02 10.06 3.83
N ALA A 71 -3.72 8.79 3.61
CA ALA A 71 -4.27 7.70 4.41
C ALA A 71 -3.85 7.78 5.90
N GLU A 72 -2.75 8.48 6.20
CA GLU A 72 -2.19 8.64 7.55
C GLU A 72 -2.23 10.09 8.05
N ALA A 73 -2.91 10.99 7.33
CA ALA A 73 -2.86 12.43 7.59
C ALA A 73 -3.34 12.83 9.00
N GLU A 74 -4.22 12.05 9.61
CA GLU A 74 -4.71 12.29 10.98
C GLU A 74 -3.73 11.90 12.08
N GLN A 75 -2.75 11.05 11.76
CA GLN A 75 -1.70 10.66 12.71
C GLN A 75 -0.52 11.62 12.69
N LEU A 76 -0.47 12.54 11.72
CA LEU A 76 0.64 13.46 11.54
C LEU A 76 0.33 14.84 12.13
N PRO A 77 1.28 15.47 12.83
CA PRO A 77 1.27 16.90 13.08
C PRO A 77 1.08 17.70 11.79
N VAL A 78 0.34 18.80 11.84
CA VAL A 78 -0.07 19.55 10.63
C VAL A 78 1.11 20.14 9.87
N ASP A 79 2.13 20.59 10.57
CA ASP A 79 3.39 21.08 10.00
C ASP A 79 4.16 19.97 9.26
N LEU A 80 4.20 18.77 9.84
CA LEU A 80 4.81 17.60 9.22
C LEU A 80 4.01 17.15 7.98
N LEU A 81 2.69 17.04 8.10
CA LEU A 81 1.78 16.74 6.98
C LEU A 81 1.98 17.75 5.84
N ALA A 82 1.96 19.05 6.15
CA ALA A 82 2.13 20.09 5.15
C ALA A 82 3.49 20.00 4.43
N SER A 83 4.56 19.71 5.16
CA SER A 83 5.90 19.55 4.59
C SER A 83 5.98 18.32 3.69
N ALA A 84 5.43 17.20 4.15
CA ALA A 84 5.37 15.95 3.38
C ALA A 84 4.58 16.15 2.07
N LEU A 85 3.43 16.82 2.13
CA LEU A 85 2.59 17.10 0.96
C LEU A 85 3.29 18.03 -0.04
N ALA A 86 3.96 19.09 0.44
CA ALA A 86 4.68 20.04 -0.42
C ALA A 86 5.82 19.38 -1.21
N ILE A 87 6.58 18.48 -0.57
CA ILE A 87 7.62 17.69 -1.24
C ILE A 87 6.99 16.82 -2.34
N GLN A 88 5.86 16.16 -2.05
CA GLN A 88 5.20 15.34 -3.07
C GLN A 88 4.57 16.17 -4.18
N GLU A 89 4.09 17.40 -3.91
CA GLU A 89 3.63 18.33 -4.96
C GLU A 89 4.77 18.65 -5.92
N SER A 90 5.96 18.95 -5.39
CA SER A 90 7.16 19.19 -6.19
C SER A 90 7.54 18.00 -7.07
N LYS A 91 7.44 16.76 -6.54
CA LYS A 91 7.68 15.54 -7.33
C LYS A 91 6.65 15.35 -8.44
N ARG A 92 5.37 15.56 -8.14
CA ARG A 92 4.29 15.48 -9.13
C ARG A 92 4.38 16.55 -10.20
N ALA A 93 4.92 17.73 -9.88
CA ALA A 93 5.14 18.79 -10.87
C ALA A 93 6.12 18.37 -11.98
N GLN A 94 7.00 17.39 -11.72
CA GLN A 94 7.93 16.84 -12.69
C GLN A 94 7.31 15.71 -13.54
N MET A 95 6.12 15.21 -13.17
CA MET A 95 5.45 14.15 -13.89
C MET A 95 4.74 14.68 -15.14
N HIS A 96 4.60 13.80 -16.15
CA HIS A 96 3.77 14.10 -17.30
C HIS A 96 2.29 14.13 -16.91
N LYS A 97 1.65 15.30 -17.09
CA LYS A 97 0.21 15.49 -16.85
C LYS A 97 -0.55 15.24 -18.15
N LEU A 98 -1.51 14.32 -18.13
CA LEU A 98 -2.40 14.11 -19.26
C LEU A 98 -3.64 14.98 -19.18
N VAL A 99 -4.17 15.35 -20.34
CA VAL A 99 -5.54 15.86 -20.44
C VAL A 99 -6.49 14.72 -20.11
N LEU A 100 -7.41 14.99 -19.19
CA LEU A 100 -8.37 14.00 -18.73
C LEU A 100 -9.47 13.79 -19.78
N PRO A 101 -9.96 12.55 -19.98
CA PRO A 101 -11.05 12.28 -20.91
C PRO A 101 -12.33 13.04 -20.55
N ASP A 102 -13.06 13.51 -21.56
CA ASP A 102 -14.35 14.19 -21.36
C ASP A 102 -15.39 13.29 -20.68
N ALA A 103 -15.26 11.96 -20.81
CA ALA A 103 -16.09 10.98 -20.12
C ALA A 103 -16.07 11.16 -18.58
N LEU A 104 -14.98 11.69 -18.00
CA LEU A 104 -14.89 11.96 -16.56
C LEU A 104 -15.74 13.16 -16.10
N LEU A 105 -16.24 13.97 -17.05
CA LEU A 105 -17.09 15.12 -16.79
C LEU A 105 -18.58 14.79 -16.88
N LEU A 106 -18.95 13.56 -17.26
CA LEU A 106 -20.33 13.13 -17.37
C LEU A 106 -21.03 13.16 -16.01
N GLU A 107 -22.28 13.62 -16.01
CA GLU A 107 -23.11 13.69 -14.79
C GLU A 107 -23.54 12.30 -14.33
N ALA A 108 -23.83 12.16 -13.03
CA ALA A 108 -24.32 10.92 -12.47
C ALA A 108 -25.55 10.38 -13.22
N ARG A 109 -25.58 9.07 -13.43
CA ARG A 109 -26.77 8.41 -13.97
C ARG A 109 -27.91 8.48 -12.94
N PRO A 110 -29.19 8.50 -13.37
CA PRO A 110 -30.29 8.26 -12.46
C PRO A 110 -30.11 6.92 -11.74
N PRO A 111 -30.32 6.86 -10.42
CA PRO A 111 -30.12 5.63 -9.66
C PRO A 111 -31.06 4.53 -10.14
N MET A 112 -30.52 3.33 -10.27
CA MET A 112 -31.25 2.12 -10.66
C MET A 112 -31.28 1.11 -9.50
N PRO A 113 -32.11 0.06 -9.57
CA PRO A 113 -31.98 -1.07 -8.65
C PRO A 113 -30.53 -1.56 -8.59
N LEU A 114 -30.04 -1.82 -7.37
CA LEU A 114 -28.63 -2.05 -7.11
C LEU A 114 -28.08 -3.29 -7.83
N ASP A 115 -28.88 -4.33 -8.01
CA ASP A 115 -28.56 -5.50 -8.81
C ASP A 115 -28.27 -5.12 -10.28
N MET A 116 -29.09 -4.25 -10.86
CA MET A 116 -28.87 -3.74 -12.22
C MET A 116 -27.61 -2.86 -12.31
N GLU A 117 -27.39 -1.96 -11.35
CA GLU A 117 -26.17 -1.13 -11.31
C GLU A 117 -24.91 -1.99 -11.20
N VAL A 118 -24.98 -3.06 -10.40
CA VAL A 118 -23.88 -4.01 -10.21
C VAL A 118 -23.58 -4.80 -11.48
N ASP A 119 -24.59 -5.23 -12.22
CA ASP A 119 -24.41 -5.92 -13.50
C ASP A 119 -23.82 -4.99 -14.56
N LEU A 120 -24.33 -3.76 -14.65
CA LEU A 120 -23.80 -2.73 -15.56
C LEU A 120 -22.36 -2.35 -15.21
N LEU A 121 -22.05 -2.22 -13.91
CA LEU A 121 -20.69 -1.94 -13.44
C LEU A 121 -19.73 -3.05 -13.88
N SER A 122 -20.16 -4.31 -13.71
CA SER A 122 -19.36 -5.48 -14.10
C SER A 122 -19.02 -5.44 -15.58
N LYS A 123 -20.06 -5.26 -16.41
CA LYS A 123 -19.93 -5.20 -17.86
C LYS A 123 -19.03 -4.05 -18.30
N ALA A 124 -19.26 -2.84 -17.77
CA ALA A 124 -18.51 -1.67 -18.18
C ALA A 124 -17.03 -1.73 -17.71
N VAL A 125 -16.75 -2.36 -16.56
CA VAL A 125 -15.36 -2.63 -16.13
C VAL A 125 -14.67 -3.63 -17.07
N GLU A 126 -15.37 -4.67 -17.51
CA GLU A 126 -14.83 -5.67 -18.44
C GLU A 126 -14.57 -5.11 -19.84
N GLU A 127 -15.45 -4.23 -20.33
CA GLU A 127 -15.35 -3.58 -21.63
C GLU A 127 -14.43 -2.33 -21.61
N ALA A 128 -13.94 -1.92 -20.44
CA ALA A 128 -13.22 -0.67 -20.22
C ALA A 128 -13.98 0.57 -20.75
N ASP A 129 -15.31 0.55 -20.62
CA ASP A 129 -16.21 1.59 -21.11
C ASP A 129 -16.29 2.75 -20.11
N LEU A 130 -15.44 3.75 -20.31
CA LEU A 130 -15.40 4.96 -19.47
C LEU A 130 -16.70 5.78 -19.52
N GLU A 131 -17.41 5.78 -20.64
CA GLU A 131 -18.64 6.56 -20.81
C GLU A 131 -19.79 5.97 -19.99
N GLN A 132 -19.82 4.65 -19.84
CA GLN A 132 -20.76 3.99 -18.94
C GLN A 132 -20.28 4.00 -17.47
N LEU A 133 -18.98 3.85 -17.22
CA LEU A 133 -18.44 3.74 -15.86
C LEU A 133 -18.49 5.04 -15.07
N ALA A 134 -18.11 6.16 -15.69
CA ALA A 134 -18.05 7.44 -14.98
C ALA A 134 -19.39 7.89 -14.36
N PRO A 135 -20.52 7.92 -15.10
CA PRO A 135 -21.81 8.31 -14.56
C PRO A 135 -22.37 7.27 -13.58
N LEU A 136 -22.05 5.97 -13.78
CA LEU A 136 -22.50 4.88 -12.90
C LEU A 136 -21.78 4.90 -11.54
N LEU A 137 -20.45 5.09 -11.53
CA LEU A 137 -19.69 5.21 -10.30
C LEU A 137 -20.10 6.42 -9.49
N GLN A 138 -20.44 7.54 -10.14
CA GLN A 138 -20.98 8.72 -9.45
C GLN A 138 -22.36 8.42 -8.83
N SER A 139 -23.26 7.73 -9.55
CA SER A 139 -24.57 7.27 -9.01
C SER A 139 -24.39 6.42 -7.75
N MET A 140 -23.50 5.43 -7.82
CA MET A 140 -23.26 4.48 -6.72
C MET A 140 -22.49 5.09 -5.53
N ALA A 141 -21.82 6.23 -5.71
CA ALA A 141 -20.93 6.76 -4.68
C ALA A 141 -21.65 7.52 -3.57
N ASP A 142 -22.89 8.00 -3.80
CA ASP A 142 -23.71 8.66 -2.78
C ASP A 142 -24.38 7.67 -1.80
N ASP A 143 -24.46 6.39 -2.15
CA ASP A 143 -25.00 5.33 -1.29
C ASP A 143 -23.87 4.49 -0.65
N ASP A 144 -23.85 4.41 0.67
CA ASP A 144 -22.81 3.69 1.43
C ASP A 144 -22.74 2.20 1.09
N HIS A 145 -23.88 1.56 0.80
CA HIS A 145 -23.93 0.15 0.47
C HIS A 145 -23.41 -0.10 -0.95
N ALA A 146 -23.82 0.71 -1.92
CA ALA A 146 -23.34 0.69 -3.28
C ALA A 146 -21.83 1.00 -3.34
N ARG A 147 -21.36 1.98 -2.57
CA ARG A 147 -19.93 2.30 -2.39
C ARG A 147 -19.13 1.08 -1.91
N ARG A 148 -19.62 0.38 -0.89
CA ARG A 148 -18.99 -0.88 -0.41
C ARG A 148 -18.95 -1.95 -1.50
N ILE A 149 -19.96 -2.04 -2.35
CA ILE A 149 -19.97 -2.99 -3.47
C ILE A 149 -18.92 -2.61 -4.51
N VAL A 150 -18.82 -1.33 -4.89
CA VAL A 150 -17.78 -0.82 -5.78
C VAL A 150 -16.39 -1.17 -5.24
N LEU A 151 -16.11 -0.84 -3.97
CA LEU A 151 -14.83 -1.13 -3.33
C LEU A 151 -14.50 -2.63 -3.32
N ASN A 152 -15.48 -3.48 -2.97
CA ASN A 152 -15.30 -4.92 -2.99
C ASN A 152 -15.04 -5.48 -4.40
N ARG A 153 -15.72 -4.94 -5.43
CA ARG A 153 -15.52 -5.34 -6.83
C ARG A 153 -14.15 -4.92 -7.34
N LEU A 154 -13.72 -3.69 -7.04
CA LEU A 154 -12.37 -3.22 -7.34
C LEU A 154 -11.31 -4.11 -6.67
N ALA A 155 -11.44 -4.35 -5.36
CA ALA A 155 -10.53 -5.22 -4.62
C ALA A 155 -10.45 -6.63 -5.23
N GLN A 156 -11.61 -7.21 -5.57
CA GLN A 156 -11.69 -8.52 -6.20
C GLN A 156 -10.97 -8.55 -7.55
N ARG A 157 -11.24 -7.57 -8.41
CA ARG A 157 -10.62 -7.51 -9.73
C ARG A 157 -9.10 -7.38 -9.64
N LEU A 158 -8.63 -6.54 -8.71
CA LEU A 158 -7.20 -6.36 -8.45
C LEU A 158 -6.54 -7.61 -7.87
N ALA A 159 -7.24 -8.37 -7.04
CA ALA A 159 -6.75 -9.65 -6.53
C ALA A 159 -6.67 -10.73 -7.63
N ASP A 160 -7.66 -10.77 -8.53
CA ASP A 160 -7.73 -11.77 -9.60
C ASP A 160 -6.68 -11.59 -10.70
N ASP A 161 -6.36 -10.33 -11.03
CA ASP A 161 -5.45 -9.92 -12.10
C ASP A 161 -3.99 -9.74 -11.67
N SER A 162 -3.62 -10.29 -10.51
CA SER A 162 -2.28 -10.18 -9.95
C SER A 162 -1.19 -10.46 -11.03
N HIS A 163 -0.31 -9.46 -11.27
CA HIS A 163 1.18 -9.51 -11.37
C HIS A 163 1.80 -8.44 -12.28
N ALA A 164 1.87 -7.21 -11.76
CA ALA A 164 2.97 -6.28 -12.05
C ALA A 164 3.42 -5.69 -10.70
N GLN A 165 4.40 -6.35 -10.05
CA GLN A 165 5.09 -5.89 -8.83
C GLN A 165 4.19 -5.48 -7.62
N GLY A 166 2.92 -5.91 -7.59
CA GLY A 166 1.98 -5.59 -6.49
C GLY A 166 1.46 -4.14 -6.47
N LEU A 167 1.93 -3.27 -7.37
CA LEU A 167 1.66 -1.82 -7.31
C LEU A 167 0.19 -1.45 -7.39
N ARG A 168 -0.62 -2.18 -8.17
CA ARG A 168 -2.06 -1.91 -8.26
C ARG A 168 -2.79 -2.19 -6.95
N SER A 169 -2.46 -3.31 -6.32
CA SER A 169 -3.01 -3.69 -5.02
C SER A 169 -2.55 -2.70 -3.95
N ILE A 170 -1.27 -2.33 -3.96
CA ILE A 170 -0.72 -1.30 -3.06
C ILE A 170 -1.49 0.01 -3.24
N LEU A 171 -1.59 0.52 -4.47
CA LEU A 171 -2.28 1.77 -4.78
C LEU A 171 -3.73 1.75 -4.35
N PHE A 172 -4.45 0.65 -4.58
CA PHE A 172 -5.80 0.46 -4.06
C PHE A 172 -5.82 0.50 -2.53
N GLY A 173 -4.94 -0.21 -1.83
CA GLY A 173 -4.88 -0.20 -0.37
C GLY A 173 -4.49 1.15 0.23
N GLN A 174 -3.72 1.96 -0.50
CA GLN A 174 -3.42 3.35 -0.12
C GLN A 174 -4.63 4.26 -0.31
N TRP A 175 -5.25 4.19 -1.49
CA TRP A 175 -6.40 5.02 -1.83
C TRP A 175 -7.67 4.65 -1.05
N HIS A 176 -7.97 3.36 -0.86
CA HIS A 176 -9.19 2.85 -0.21
C HIS A 176 -9.42 3.50 1.15
N ASP A 177 -8.38 3.57 1.98
CA ASP A 177 -8.49 4.16 3.32
C ASP A 177 -8.60 5.68 3.26
N ALA A 178 -7.93 6.33 2.30
CA ALA A 178 -8.10 7.76 2.04
C ALA A 178 -9.48 8.09 1.43
N ALA A 179 -10.16 7.11 0.83
CA ALA A 179 -11.41 7.28 0.11
C ALA A 179 -12.67 7.18 0.98
N ALA A 180 -12.55 6.72 2.23
CA ALA A 180 -13.69 6.44 3.11
C ALA A 180 -14.61 7.66 3.28
N GLU A 181 -14.03 8.86 3.40
CA GLU A 181 -14.73 10.11 3.66
C GLU A 181 -14.92 10.99 2.42
N LEU A 182 -14.52 10.51 1.24
CA LEU A 182 -14.62 11.32 0.03
C LEU A 182 -16.09 11.49 -0.41
N PRO A 183 -16.48 12.69 -0.87
CA PRO A 183 -17.73 12.89 -1.59
C PRO A 183 -17.77 12.06 -2.88
N ALA A 184 -18.98 11.87 -3.43
CA ALA A 184 -19.22 10.96 -4.54
C ALA A 184 -18.32 11.20 -5.77
N ARG A 185 -18.14 12.45 -6.18
CA ARG A 185 -17.32 12.80 -7.35
C ARG A 185 -15.83 12.47 -7.16
N PRO A 186 -15.11 12.98 -6.14
CA PRO A 186 -13.73 12.57 -5.87
C PRO A 186 -13.55 11.06 -5.69
N PHE A 187 -14.53 10.40 -5.05
CA PHE A 187 -14.53 8.94 -4.94
C PHE A 187 -14.59 8.26 -6.31
N ALA A 188 -15.54 8.63 -7.16
CA ALA A 188 -15.71 8.06 -8.50
C ALA A 188 -14.47 8.30 -9.38
N LEU A 189 -13.90 9.51 -9.34
CA LEU A 189 -12.68 9.84 -10.08
C LEU A 189 -11.48 9.00 -9.62
N GLY A 190 -11.31 8.79 -8.31
CA GLY A 190 -10.28 7.91 -7.77
C GLY A 190 -10.47 6.45 -8.18
N ALA A 191 -11.71 5.95 -8.15
CA ALA A 191 -12.05 4.60 -8.61
C ALA A 191 -11.75 4.41 -10.11
N LEU A 192 -12.06 5.41 -10.94
CA LEU A 192 -11.74 5.41 -12.37
C LEU A 192 -10.24 5.45 -12.61
N ALA A 193 -9.49 6.25 -11.86
CA ALA A 193 -8.03 6.34 -11.99
C ALA A 193 -7.34 5.01 -11.60
N LEU A 194 -7.87 4.31 -10.59
CA LEU A 194 -7.47 2.95 -10.23
C LEU A 194 -7.72 1.96 -11.37
N LEU A 195 -8.93 1.96 -11.93
CA LEU A 195 -9.31 1.10 -13.05
C LEU A 195 -8.47 1.39 -14.30
N HIS A 196 -8.23 2.67 -14.60
CA HIS A 196 -7.37 3.09 -15.70
C HIS A 196 -5.93 2.60 -15.51
N SER A 197 -5.35 2.84 -14.34
CA SER A 197 -4.01 2.33 -14.00
C SER A 197 -3.94 0.81 -14.13
N HIS A 198 -5.04 0.15 -13.78
CA HIS A 198 -5.16 -1.29 -13.92
C HIS A 198 -5.20 -1.74 -15.38
N TRP A 199 -5.97 -1.11 -16.26
CA TRP A 199 -6.05 -1.48 -17.68
C TRP A 199 -4.77 -1.17 -18.46
N GLN A 200 -4.00 -0.15 -18.04
CA GLN A 200 -2.76 0.25 -18.73
C GLN A 200 -1.56 -0.66 -18.43
N GLN A 201 -1.62 -1.43 -17.34
CA GLN A 201 -0.54 -2.32 -16.98
C GLN A 201 -0.79 -3.73 -17.53
N PRO A 202 0.26 -4.47 -17.93
CA PRO A 202 0.11 -5.80 -18.50
C PRO A 202 -0.56 -6.75 -17.50
N ALA A 203 -1.45 -7.62 -17.98
CA ALA A 203 -2.05 -8.64 -17.13
C ALA A 203 -0.93 -9.51 -16.52
N GLY A 204 -1.04 -9.79 -15.23
CA GLY A 204 -0.03 -10.58 -14.56
C GLY A 204 -0.08 -12.06 -14.93
N VAL A 205 1.08 -12.74 -14.85
CA VAL A 205 1.16 -14.18 -15.12
C VAL A 205 0.71 -14.96 -13.90
N ALA A 206 -0.53 -15.47 -13.93
CA ALA A 206 -1.01 -16.40 -12.91
C ALA A 206 -0.14 -17.67 -12.87
N VAL A 207 0.58 -17.88 -11.76
CA VAL A 207 1.28 -19.14 -11.53
C VAL A 207 0.25 -20.20 -11.14
N VAL A 208 -0.11 -21.07 -12.09
CA VAL A 208 -0.94 -22.25 -11.82
C VAL A 208 -0.01 -23.38 -11.41
N VAL A 209 0.03 -23.67 -10.11
CA VAL A 209 0.71 -24.85 -9.60
C VAL A 209 -0.27 -26.03 -9.65
N PRO A 210 0.01 -27.11 -10.40
CA PRO A 210 -0.85 -28.29 -10.40
C PRO A 210 -0.97 -28.83 -8.96
N GLU A 211 -2.18 -29.19 -8.55
CA GLU A 211 -2.50 -29.74 -7.22
C GLU A 211 -1.91 -31.15 -7.08
N GLY A 212 -0.58 -31.25 -6.98
CA GLY A 212 0.07 -32.41 -6.41
C GLY A 212 -0.18 -32.40 -4.91
N ARG A 213 -0.74 -33.48 -4.37
CA ARG A 213 -0.78 -33.68 -2.91
C ARG A 213 0.65 -33.53 -2.39
N ALA A 214 0.84 -32.70 -1.37
CA ALA A 214 2.12 -32.63 -0.67
C ALA A 214 2.49 -34.05 -0.24
N SER A 215 3.48 -34.64 -0.91
CA SER A 215 4.16 -35.81 -0.39
C SER A 215 4.76 -35.38 0.95
N ARG A 216 4.45 -36.11 2.02
CA ARG A 216 5.07 -35.91 3.33
C ARG A 216 6.49 -36.49 3.28
N ASP A 217 7.33 -35.95 2.40
CA ASP A 217 8.75 -36.28 2.37
C ASP A 217 9.48 -35.48 3.46
N SER A 218 10.52 -36.10 4.02
CA SER A 218 11.37 -35.52 5.08
C SER A 218 12.14 -34.26 4.65
N GLU A 219 12.06 -33.85 3.37
CA GLU A 219 12.60 -32.57 2.87
C GLU A 219 11.74 -31.35 3.26
N VAL A 220 10.55 -31.54 3.86
CA VAL A 220 9.63 -30.46 4.28
C VAL A 220 10.07 -29.76 5.59
N ASP A 221 11.07 -30.27 6.29
CA ASP A 221 11.49 -29.72 7.59
C ASP A 221 12.28 -28.40 7.48
N LYS A 222 12.86 -28.09 6.31
CA LYS A 222 13.68 -26.89 6.13
C LYS A 222 12.83 -25.61 6.31
N PRO A 223 13.22 -24.67 7.18
CA PRO A 223 12.47 -23.42 7.37
C PRO A 223 12.47 -22.56 6.10
N LEU A 224 11.38 -21.81 5.84
CA LEU A 224 11.21 -20.99 4.63
C LEU A 224 12.40 -20.05 4.38
N LEU A 225 12.85 -19.34 5.43
CA LEU A 225 13.97 -18.41 5.33
C LEU A 225 15.27 -19.10 4.90
N HIS A 226 15.55 -20.30 5.43
CA HIS A 226 16.73 -21.09 5.06
C HIS A 226 16.63 -21.60 3.63
N ALA A 227 15.46 -22.09 3.21
CA ALA A 227 15.22 -22.52 1.84
C ALA A 227 15.44 -21.36 0.85
N LEU A 228 14.97 -20.16 1.17
CA LEU A 228 15.22 -18.97 0.36
C LEU A 228 16.69 -18.54 0.38
N ARG A 229 17.36 -18.54 1.54
CA ARG A 229 18.77 -18.15 1.63
C ARG A 229 19.67 -19.06 0.80
N GLU A 230 19.41 -20.35 0.81
CA GLU A 230 20.16 -21.35 0.04
C GLU A 230 19.68 -21.50 -1.41
N ARG A 231 18.66 -20.72 -1.82
CA ARG A 231 18.04 -20.80 -3.15
C ARG A 231 17.54 -22.21 -3.48
N ASP A 232 17.00 -22.88 -2.47
CA ASP A 232 16.45 -24.24 -2.53
C ASP A 232 14.96 -24.19 -2.91
N LEU A 233 14.71 -24.21 -4.23
CA LEU A 233 13.34 -24.18 -4.76
C LEU A 233 12.48 -25.37 -4.32
N PRO A 234 12.97 -26.63 -4.36
CA PRO A 234 12.20 -27.79 -3.89
C PRO A 234 11.73 -27.65 -2.46
N ALA A 235 12.62 -27.32 -1.52
CA ALA A 235 12.25 -27.17 -0.10
C ALA A 235 11.28 -26.00 0.12
N PHE A 236 11.53 -24.86 -0.53
CA PHE A 236 10.66 -23.69 -0.42
C PHE A 236 9.23 -23.99 -0.92
N MET A 237 9.11 -24.54 -2.14
CA MET A 237 7.80 -24.84 -2.73
C MET A 237 7.10 -26.01 -2.02
N GLY A 238 7.85 -26.99 -1.52
CA GLY A 238 7.31 -28.07 -0.68
C GLY A 238 6.59 -27.52 0.54
N ARG A 239 7.21 -26.56 1.24
CA ARG A 239 6.63 -25.92 2.42
C ARG A 239 5.45 -25.00 2.09
N VAL A 240 5.52 -24.23 1.00
CA VAL A 240 4.39 -23.41 0.54
C VAL A 240 3.18 -24.28 0.19
N ARG A 241 3.39 -25.42 -0.50
CA ARG A 241 2.31 -26.37 -0.82
C ARG A 241 1.71 -27.01 0.42
N ALA A 242 2.52 -27.35 1.43
CA ALA A 242 2.04 -27.91 2.69
C ALA A 242 1.11 -26.95 3.45
N MET A 243 1.30 -25.63 3.29
CA MET A 243 0.42 -24.61 3.87
C MET A 243 -0.77 -24.23 2.95
N GLY A 244 -0.89 -24.85 1.78
CA GLY A 244 -1.86 -24.45 0.74
C GLY A 244 -3.33 -24.59 1.15
N ASP A 245 -3.63 -25.37 2.19
CA ASP A 245 -4.99 -25.49 2.76
C ASP A 245 -5.38 -24.31 3.65
N GLN A 246 -4.40 -23.51 4.11
CA GLN A 246 -4.58 -22.30 4.90
C GLN A 246 -3.86 -21.11 4.24
N PRO A 247 -4.33 -20.63 3.08
CA PRO A 247 -3.57 -19.68 2.27
C PRO A 247 -3.32 -18.33 2.95
N LEU A 248 -4.21 -17.88 3.83
CA LEU A 248 -4.00 -16.61 4.55
C LEU A 248 -2.90 -16.74 5.60
N ASP A 249 -2.87 -17.85 6.34
CA ASP A 249 -1.79 -18.14 7.28
C ASP A 249 -0.47 -18.34 6.55
N ALA A 250 -0.50 -18.99 5.38
CA ALA A 250 0.65 -19.10 4.50
C ALA A 250 1.17 -17.72 4.03
N ILE A 251 0.28 -16.79 3.64
CA ILE A 251 0.66 -15.42 3.28
C ILE A 251 1.25 -14.68 4.49
N ARG A 252 0.71 -14.84 5.70
CA ARG A 252 1.30 -14.28 6.94
C ARG A 252 2.71 -14.81 7.18
N GLN A 253 2.93 -16.12 6.98
CA GLN A 253 4.27 -16.73 7.09
C GLN A 253 5.23 -16.21 6.02
N LEU A 254 4.78 -16.04 4.78
CA LEU A 254 5.56 -15.43 3.71
C LEU A 254 5.90 -13.97 4.03
N PHE A 255 4.96 -13.20 4.57
CA PHE A 255 5.18 -11.82 4.98
C PHE A 255 6.23 -11.73 6.08
N LEU A 256 6.13 -12.57 7.12
CA LEU A 256 7.16 -12.70 8.16
C LEU A 256 8.52 -13.09 7.59
N THR A 257 8.54 -14.04 6.64
CA THR A 257 9.78 -14.50 6.00
C THR A 257 10.45 -13.36 5.21
N VAL A 258 9.67 -12.55 4.49
CA VAL A 258 10.17 -11.36 3.79
C VAL A 258 10.71 -10.33 4.77
N THR A 259 10.05 -10.10 5.90
CA THR A 259 10.54 -9.21 6.98
C THR A 259 11.93 -9.63 7.45
N LEU A 260 12.13 -10.93 7.74
CA LEU A 260 13.42 -11.46 8.18
C LEU A 260 14.48 -11.39 7.08
N MET A 261 14.11 -11.69 5.84
CA MET A 261 14.99 -11.53 4.68
C MET A 261 15.47 -10.07 4.50
N MET A 262 14.59 -9.09 4.71
CA MET A 262 14.95 -7.66 4.66
C MET A 262 15.93 -7.28 5.76
N ILE A 263 15.67 -7.71 7.00
CA ILE A 263 16.54 -7.50 8.18
C ILE A 263 17.94 -8.07 7.90
N GLU A 264 18.03 -9.28 7.34
CA GLU A 264 19.31 -9.92 7.00
C GLU A 264 20.05 -9.28 5.82
N GLY A 265 19.42 -8.36 5.07
CA GLY A 265 20.06 -7.66 3.96
C GLY A 265 19.72 -8.19 2.57
N GLY A 266 18.65 -8.97 2.40
CA GLY A 266 18.20 -9.48 1.10
C GLY A 266 17.80 -8.41 0.07
N HIS A 267 17.70 -7.14 0.48
CA HIS A 267 17.29 -6.02 -0.38
C HIS A 267 18.43 -5.45 -1.26
N ARG A 268 19.67 -5.96 -1.20
CA ARG A 268 20.85 -5.31 -1.82
C ARG A 268 20.75 -5.11 -3.34
N HIS A 269 20.18 -6.08 -4.05
CA HIS A 269 20.17 -6.06 -5.52
C HIS A 269 19.00 -5.24 -6.09
N GLU A 270 17.82 -5.36 -5.48
CA GLU A 270 16.61 -4.69 -5.95
C GLU A 270 15.77 -4.19 -4.75
N PRO A 271 16.26 -3.17 -4.02
CA PRO A 271 15.66 -2.76 -2.75
C PRO A 271 14.21 -2.28 -2.92
N GLN A 272 13.94 -1.50 -3.96
CA GLN A 272 12.59 -1.02 -4.22
C GLN A 272 11.61 -2.15 -4.58
N ALA A 273 12.07 -3.17 -5.31
CA ALA A 273 11.22 -4.29 -5.68
C ALA A 273 10.87 -5.13 -4.45
N LEU A 274 11.84 -5.36 -3.56
CA LEU A 274 11.61 -6.08 -2.31
C LEU A 274 10.71 -5.28 -1.34
N MET A 275 10.93 -3.98 -1.23
CA MET A 275 10.03 -3.08 -0.48
C MET A 275 8.60 -3.16 -1.00
N ARG A 276 8.40 -3.06 -2.32
CA ARG A 276 7.07 -3.21 -2.92
C ARG A 276 6.45 -4.57 -2.62
N LEU A 277 7.23 -5.66 -2.66
CA LEU A 277 6.76 -6.99 -2.29
C LEU A 277 6.26 -7.04 -0.83
N TYR A 278 6.98 -6.43 0.11
CA TYR A 278 6.53 -6.34 1.50
C TYR A 278 5.23 -5.54 1.66
N VAL A 279 5.17 -4.35 1.06
CA VAL A 279 3.95 -3.52 1.09
C VAL A 279 2.78 -4.25 0.45
N TRP A 280 3.02 -4.96 -0.65
CA TRP A 280 2.02 -5.76 -1.34
C TRP A 280 1.50 -6.89 -0.46
N LEU A 281 2.37 -7.66 0.21
CA LEU A 281 1.95 -8.74 1.13
C LEU A 281 1.12 -8.19 2.29
N GLY A 282 1.54 -7.07 2.88
CA GLY A 282 0.76 -6.39 3.92
C GLY A 282 -0.62 -5.95 3.41
N THR A 283 -0.67 -5.41 2.18
CA THR A 283 -1.93 -5.01 1.55
C THR A 283 -2.81 -6.20 1.22
N LEU A 284 -2.27 -7.31 0.72
CA LEU A 284 -3.04 -8.51 0.40
C LEU A 284 -3.81 -9.01 1.62
N LEU A 285 -3.18 -9.03 2.78
CA LEU A 285 -3.79 -9.50 4.03
C LEU A 285 -4.94 -8.62 4.54
N THR A 286 -5.12 -7.41 4.00
CA THR A 286 -6.26 -6.52 4.30
C THR A 286 -7.37 -6.58 3.26
N LEU A 287 -7.14 -7.26 2.12
CA LEU A 287 -8.13 -7.38 1.04
C LEU A 287 -9.12 -8.53 1.30
N PRO A 288 -10.35 -8.46 0.76
CA PRO A 288 -11.32 -9.54 0.88
C PRO A 288 -10.85 -10.81 0.14
N HIS A 289 -10.88 -11.96 0.82
CA HIS A 289 -10.54 -13.26 0.26
C HIS A 289 -11.77 -14.18 0.24
N ARG A 290 -12.55 -14.14 -0.84
CA ARG A 290 -13.87 -14.79 -0.91
C ARG A 290 -13.85 -16.28 -1.25
N SER A 291 -12.75 -16.79 -1.81
CA SER A 291 -12.62 -18.22 -2.14
C SER A 291 -11.23 -18.78 -1.85
N LEU A 292 -11.19 -20.04 -1.42
CA LEU A 292 -9.95 -20.78 -1.18
C LEU A 292 -9.09 -20.86 -2.45
N ARG A 293 -9.72 -21.09 -3.61
CA ARG A 293 -9.05 -21.18 -4.91
C ARG A 293 -8.30 -19.90 -5.25
N GLN A 294 -8.95 -18.74 -5.07
CA GLN A 294 -8.34 -17.45 -5.35
C GLN A 294 -7.21 -17.15 -4.37
N ALA A 295 -7.43 -17.39 -3.07
CA ALA A 295 -6.40 -17.20 -2.05
C ALA A 295 -5.16 -18.07 -2.32
N ARG A 296 -5.33 -19.32 -2.79
CA ARG A 296 -4.23 -20.19 -3.24
C ARG A 296 -3.48 -19.62 -4.44
N LYS A 297 -4.18 -19.10 -5.45
CA LYS A 297 -3.57 -18.46 -6.63
C LYS A 297 -2.67 -17.28 -6.21
N VAL A 298 -3.17 -16.44 -5.30
CA VAL A 298 -2.40 -15.32 -4.73
C VAL A 298 -1.19 -15.83 -3.95
N LEU A 299 -1.38 -16.82 -3.07
CA LEU A 299 -0.30 -17.44 -2.29
C LEU A 299 0.86 -17.91 -3.18
N PHE A 300 0.59 -18.73 -4.19
CA PHE A 300 1.65 -19.30 -5.03
C PHE A 300 2.36 -18.25 -5.85
N SER A 301 1.64 -17.20 -6.23
CA SER A 301 2.25 -16.11 -6.96
C SER A 301 3.11 -15.21 -6.07
N ALA A 302 2.66 -14.94 -4.84
CA ALA A 302 3.48 -14.28 -3.82
C ALA A 302 4.75 -15.10 -3.54
N ALA A 303 4.63 -16.42 -3.40
CA ALA A 303 5.77 -17.31 -3.21
C ALA A 303 6.76 -17.24 -4.37
N ALA A 304 6.29 -17.27 -5.63
CA ALA A 304 7.14 -17.13 -6.81
C ALA A 304 7.88 -15.79 -6.82
N SER A 305 7.20 -14.69 -6.52
CA SER A 305 7.81 -13.35 -6.42
C SER A 305 8.85 -13.27 -5.30
N ILE A 306 8.62 -13.91 -4.16
CA ILE A 306 9.59 -13.97 -3.06
C ILE A 306 10.83 -14.77 -3.47
N PHE A 307 10.65 -15.90 -4.14
CA PHE A 307 11.77 -16.75 -4.55
C PHE A 307 12.72 -16.06 -5.55
N ALA A 308 12.26 -15.03 -6.27
CA ALA A 308 13.14 -14.22 -7.11
C ALA A 308 14.27 -13.51 -6.33
N PHE A 309 14.08 -13.29 -5.02
CA PHE A 309 15.06 -12.69 -4.11
C PHE A 309 15.91 -13.73 -3.35
N ALA A 310 15.74 -15.02 -3.63
CA ALA A 310 16.47 -16.10 -2.99
C ALA A 310 17.98 -16.06 -3.30
N GLY A 311 18.80 -16.53 -2.35
CA GLY A 311 20.26 -16.61 -2.53
C GLY A 311 21.05 -15.40 -2.01
N TRP A 312 20.53 -14.62 -1.07
CA TRP A 312 21.29 -13.53 -0.45
C TRP A 312 22.27 -14.04 0.61
N GLN A 313 23.31 -13.25 0.85
CA GLN A 313 24.20 -13.44 1.99
C GLN A 313 23.75 -12.55 3.13
N ARG A 314 23.64 -13.13 4.34
CA ARG A 314 23.36 -12.34 5.55
C ARG A 314 24.49 -11.35 5.77
N ARG A 315 24.13 -10.09 6.02
CA ARG A 315 25.09 -9.05 6.41
C ARG A 315 25.45 -9.18 7.89
N GLU A 316 26.73 -8.99 8.21
CA GLU A 316 27.25 -9.01 9.59
C GLU A 316 27.11 -7.65 10.30
N ASP A 317 26.75 -6.60 9.56
CA ASP A 317 26.52 -5.25 10.09
C ASP A 317 25.23 -5.08 10.88
N TRP A 318 24.39 -6.11 10.94
CA TRP A 318 23.11 -6.09 11.63
C TRP A 318 22.99 -7.30 12.57
N PRO A 319 22.40 -7.12 13.77
CA PRO A 319 22.20 -8.22 14.72
C PRO A 319 21.41 -9.38 14.10
N ASP A 320 21.70 -10.62 14.52
CA ASP A 320 20.81 -11.74 14.22
C ASP A 320 19.50 -11.62 14.99
N PHE A 321 18.55 -12.43 14.55
CA PHE A 321 17.33 -12.68 15.26
C PHE A 321 17.53 -13.00 16.76
N SER A 322 18.51 -13.83 17.13
CA SER A 322 18.78 -14.14 18.54
C SER A 322 19.15 -12.91 19.35
N THR A 323 20.02 -12.05 18.82
CA THR A 323 20.42 -10.79 19.45
C THR A 323 19.24 -9.82 19.55
N LEU A 324 18.46 -9.69 18.49
CA LEU A 324 17.26 -8.86 18.47
C LEU A 324 16.21 -9.34 19.49
N ALA A 325 15.98 -10.66 19.57
CA ALA A 325 15.03 -11.26 20.48
C ALA A 325 15.47 -11.10 21.94
N ALA A 326 16.75 -11.37 22.23
CA ALA A 326 17.32 -11.17 23.56
C ALA A 326 17.15 -9.72 24.02
N TYR A 327 17.55 -8.75 23.17
CA TYR A 327 17.41 -7.33 23.50
C TYR A 327 15.96 -6.95 23.81
N ARG A 328 15.00 -7.43 23.03
CA ARG A 328 13.58 -7.15 23.26
C ARG A 328 13.10 -7.56 24.65
N GLU A 329 13.58 -8.69 25.19
CA GLU A 329 13.15 -9.19 26.49
C GLU A 329 13.58 -8.28 27.65
N HIS A 330 14.69 -7.55 27.49
CA HIS A 330 15.23 -6.66 28.52
C HIS A 330 15.25 -5.19 28.11
N ALA A 331 14.61 -4.82 26.99
CA ALA A 331 14.68 -3.48 26.41
C ALA A 331 14.28 -2.37 27.39
N LEU A 332 13.30 -2.61 28.28
CA LEU A 332 12.84 -1.64 29.28
C LEU A 332 13.79 -1.48 30.48
N SER A 333 14.77 -2.38 30.63
CA SER A 333 15.81 -2.28 31.68
C SER A 333 17.11 -1.67 31.17
N GLU A 334 17.24 -1.46 29.86
CA GLU A 334 18.39 -0.81 29.23
C GLU A 334 18.26 0.71 29.27
N PRO A 335 19.39 1.46 29.19
CA PRO A 335 19.34 2.90 28.93
C PRO A 335 18.60 3.21 27.62
N VAL A 336 17.84 4.31 27.60
CA VAL A 336 17.08 4.75 26.43
C VAL A 336 18.02 4.91 25.21
N PRO A 337 17.87 4.10 24.15
CA PRO A 337 18.76 4.16 22.99
C PRO A 337 18.47 5.36 22.10
N ALA A 338 19.39 5.65 21.17
CA ALA A 338 19.12 6.60 20.09
C ALA A 338 17.96 6.11 19.20
N PRO A 339 17.06 7.01 18.75
CA PRO A 339 15.80 6.61 18.12
C PRO A 339 15.99 5.92 16.75
N PHE A 340 17.00 6.33 15.97
CA PHE A 340 17.26 5.77 14.63
C PHE A 340 18.19 4.55 14.67
N THR A 341 18.05 3.71 15.69
CA THR A 341 18.81 2.46 15.84
C THR A 341 17.85 1.29 16.01
N TRP A 342 18.30 0.07 15.72
CA TRP A 342 17.48 -1.11 15.97
C TRP A 342 17.10 -1.24 17.45
N GLN A 343 18.00 -0.87 18.37
CA GLN A 343 17.69 -0.81 19.81
C GLN A 343 16.57 0.20 20.09
N GLY A 344 16.64 1.39 19.47
CA GLY A 344 15.62 2.43 19.60
C GLY A 344 14.24 1.95 19.14
N ALA A 345 14.17 1.26 18.00
CA ALA A 345 12.91 0.66 17.51
C ALA A 345 12.36 -0.39 18.48
N LEU A 346 13.22 -1.28 18.99
CA LEU A 346 12.80 -2.32 19.94
C LEU A 346 12.38 -1.76 21.29
N HIS A 347 13.11 -0.77 21.79
CA HIS A 347 12.75 -0.04 23.00
C HIS A 347 11.40 0.66 22.82
N ALA A 348 11.19 1.39 21.72
CA ALA A 348 9.92 2.07 21.43
C ALA A 348 8.75 1.09 21.26
N ALA A 349 8.99 -0.09 20.69
CA ALA A 349 7.98 -1.14 20.56
C ALA A 349 7.67 -1.85 21.90
N ALA A 350 8.64 -1.91 22.82
CA ALA A 350 8.45 -2.48 24.16
C ALA A 350 7.86 -1.46 25.15
N SER A 351 8.07 -0.15 24.92
CA SER A 351 7.54 0.95 25.71
C SER A 351 6.22 1.48 25.14
N ASN A 352 5.58 2.39 25.87
CA ASN A 352 4.43 3.14 25.36
C ASN A 352 4.84 4.35 24.48
N THR A 353 6.04 4.35 23.89
CA THR A 353 6.57 5.48 23.08
C THR A 353 6.62 5.16 21.57
N ALA A 354 5.94 4.10 21.12
CA ALA A 354 5.91 3.71 19.72
C ALA A 354 5.41 4.83 18.80
N THR A 355 4.36 5.55 19.21
CA THR A 355 3.78 6.67 18.43
C THR A 355 4.80 7.78 18.18
N ASP A 356 5.49 8.24 19.23
CA ASP A 356 6.51 9.29 19.11
C ASP A 356 7.68 8.84 18.24
N TRP A 357 8.09 7.57 18.35
CA TRP A 357 9.15 7.01 17.53
C TRP A 357 8.78 6.99 16.03
N TRP A 358 7.54 6.62 15.72
CA TRP A 358 7.04 6.65 14.34
C TRP A 358 6.99 8.07 13.76
N LEU A 359 6.65 9.07 14.58
CA LEU A 359 6.68 10.48 14.19
C LEU A 359 8.11 10.95 13.90
N GLN A 360 9.09 10.59 14.73
CA GLN A 360 10.50 10.93 14.49
C GLN A 360 11.03 10.35 13.16
N LEU A 361 10.59 9.14 12.78
CA LEU A 361 10.92 8.58 11.46
C LEU A 361 10.30 9.39 10.32
N ALA A 362 9.05 9.83 10.47
CA ALA A 362 8.37 10.65 9.47
C ALA A 362 9.04 12.02 9.32
N GLU A 363 9.42 12.66 10.43
CA GLU A 363 10.21 13.91 10.43
C GLU A 363 11.54 13.73 9.68
N ARG A 364 12.24 12.62 9.95
CA ARG A 364 13.51 12.32 9.28
C ARG A 364 13.33 12.08 7.79
N ALA A 365 12.27 11.38 7.37
CA ALA A 365 11.97 11.16 5.97
C ALA A 365 11.63 12.46 5.23
N VAL A 366 10.87 13.36 5.85
CA VAL A 366 10.60 14.71 5.31
C VAL A 366 11.89 15.50 5.17
N ALA A 367 12.79 15.44 6.15
CA ALA A 367 14.12 16.07 6.07
C ALA A 367 15.03 15.47 4.97
N GLN A 368 14.71 14.27 4.48
CA GLN A 368 15.38 13.58 3.37
C GLN A 368 14.57 13.65 2.05
N ASP A 369 13.72 14.66 1.90
CA ASP A 369 12.90 14.88 0.70
C ASP A 369 11.97 13.70 0.35
N ASN A 370 11.36 13.06 1.36
CA ASN A 370 10.41 11.94 1.23
C ASN A 370 10.92 10.83 0.31
N PRO A 371 11.91 10.02 0.71
CA PRO A 371 12.51 9.04 -0.19
C PRO A 371 11.43 8.08 -0.77
N PRO A 372 11.52 7.69 -2.06
CA PRO A 372 10.46 6.95 -2.74
C PRO A 372 10.08 5.67 -1.99
N GLY A 373 8.78 5.46 -1.79
CA GLY A 373 8.25 4.29 -1.09
C GLY A 373 8.29 4.34 0.44
N PHE A 374 8.79 5.42 1.04
CA PHE A 374 8.86 5.53 2.50
C PHE A 374 7.48 5.46 3.15
N TRP A 375 6.54 6.30 2.71
CA TRP A 375 5.20 6.40 3.29
C TRP A 375 4.39 5.10 3.22
N PRO A 376 4.32 4.38 2.09
CA PRO A 376 3.64 3.08 2.07
C PRO A 376 4.34 2.04 2.94
N LEU A 377 5.68 2.06 3.05
CA LEU A 377 6.42 1.15 3.93
C LEU A 377 6.18 1.46 5.41
N TRP A 378 6.30 2.73 5.81
CA TRP A 378 6.04 3.24 7.15
C TRP A 378 4.67 2.81 7.65
N ARG A 379 3.65 3.07 6.83
CA ARG A 379 2.26 2.69 7.09
C ARG A 379 2.08 1.17 7.21
N THR A 380 2.65 0.41 6.28
CA THR A 380 2.52 -1.05 6.29
C THR A 380 3.18 -1.64 7.53
N ALA A 381 4.38 -1.17 7.89
CA ALA A 381 5.12 -1.67 9.04
C ALA A 381 4.44 -1.36 10.38
N GLN A 382 3.81 -0.20 10.52
CA GLN A 382 2.99 0.15 11.68
C GLN A 382 1.82 -0.80 11.90
N ARG A 383 1.08 -1.08 10.81
CA ARG A 383 -0.14 -1.90 10.87
C ARG A 383 0.16 -3.39 10.84
N ALA A 384 1.36 -3.79 10.41
CA ALA A 384 1.73 -5.18 10.17
C ALA A 384 1.45 -6.08 11.39
N GLY A 385 1.72 -5.60 12.61
CA GLY A 385 1.46 -6.37 13.83
C GLY A 385 -0.01 -6.72 14.06
N GLN A 386 -0.94 -5.86 13.63
CA GLN A 386 -2.38 -6.13 13.71
C GLN A 386 -2.82 -7.19 12.69
N VAL A 387 -2.10 -7.29 11.58
CA VAL A 387 -2.45 -8.12 10.42
C VAL A 387 -1.82 -9.52 10.50
N THR A 388 -0.58 -9.61 10.98
CA THR A 388 0.13 -10.88 11.19
C THR A 388 -0.29 -11.56 12.48
N GLY A 389 -0.48 -10.79 13.56
CA GLY A 389 -0.64 -11.34 14.90
C GLY A 389 0.60 -12.13 15.37
N GLY A 390 0.58 -12.54 16.63
CA GLY A 390 1.57 -13.48 17.16
C GLY A 390 2.88 -12.88 17.67
N PRO A 391 3.81 -13.73 18.13
CA PRO A 391 4.94 -13.33 18.99
C PRO A 391 6.02 -12.53 18.26
N LEU A 392 5.98 -12.47 16.92
CA LEU A 392 6.96 -11.81 16.06
C LEU A 392 6.50 -10.46 15.49
N ALA A 393 5.33 -9.95 15.84
CA ALA A 393 4.84 -8.66 15.33
C ALA A 393 5.82 -7.47 15.53
N TRP A 394 6.69 -7.54 16.54
CA TRP A 394 7.67 -6.52 16.90
C TRP A 394 8.83 -6.34 15.92
N ILE A 395 9.05 -7.26 14.96
CA ILE A 395 10.17 -7.11 14.01
C ILE A 395 9.84 -6.15 12.85
N HIS A 396 8.56 -5.87 12.60
CA HIS A 396 8.12 -5.04 11.48
C HIS A 396 8.66 -3.59 11.50
N PRO A 397 8.74 -2.89 12.66
CA PRO A 397 9.41 -1.59 12.76
C PRO A 397 10.86 -1.58 12.24
N LEU A 398 11.59 -2.68 12.40
CA LEU A 398 13.00 -2.78 11.97
C LEU A 398 13.17 -2.68 10.46
N VAL A 399 12.14 -3.02 9.68
CA VAL A 399 12.18 -2.93 8.21
C VAL A 399 12.37 -1.50 7.76
N VAL A 400 11.68 -0.54 8.40
CA VAL A 400 11.76 0.87 8.01
C VAL A 400 13.16 1.43 8.26
N LEU A 401 13.76 1.08 9.40
CA LEU A 401 15.15 1.43 9.69
C LEU A 401 16.09 0.85 8.65
N ARG A 402 15.97 -0.45 8.37
CA ARG A 402 16.86 -1.17 7.45
C ARG A 402 16.84 -0.65 6.02
N PHE A 403 15.77 0.04 5.60
CA PHE A 403 15.66 0.62 4.25
C PHE A 403 16.10 2.08 4.15
N TYR A 404 15.91 2.88 5.21
CA TYR A 404 16.01 4.34 5.11
C TYR A 404 16.94 5.00 6.13
N PHE A 405 17.28 4.32 7.22
CA PHE A 405 17.95 4.95 8.37
C PHE A 405 19.12 4.13 8.92
N ASP A 406 19.58 3.13 8.17
CA ASP A 406 20.75 2.29 8.45
C ASP A 406 21.74 2.28 7.27
#